data_AF-A0A1H9A805-F1
#
_entry.id   AF-A0A1H9A805-F1
#
_cell.length_a   1.000
_cell.length_b   1.000
_cell.length_c   1.000
_cell.angle_alpha   90.00
_cell.angle_beta   90.00
_cell.angle_gamma   90.00
#
_symmetry.space_group_name_H-M   'P 1'
#
loop_
_entity.id
_entity.type
_entity.pdbx_description
1 polymer ?
#
loop_
_entity_poly.entity_id
_entity_poly.type
_entity_poly.pdbx_seq_one_letter_code
_entity_poly.pdbx_strand_id
1 'polypeptide(L)'
;MADGLAFYTQFESYRRVLALNGTENPADLALIGDEDTVAAGLRAYAEAGATEIVLTAHHDLDAATQSRTRRLAGMLAQDASRRT
;
A
#
# COMPACT_ATOMS: atom_id res chain seq x y z
N MET A 1 8.94 -12.08 4.10
CA MET A 1 8.01 -11.23 3.31
C MET A 1 8.74 -10.50 2.19
N ALA A 2 9.84 -9.78 2.45
CA ALA A 2 10.63 -9.13 1.39
C ALA A 2 11.09 -10.10 0.27
N ASP A 3 11.52 -11.32 0.62
CA ASP A 3 11.92 -12.33 -0.37
C ASP A 3 10.80 -12.76 -1.33
N GLY A 4 9.54 -12.69 -0.90
CA GLY A 4 8.38 -13.05 -1.74
C GLY A 4 8.08 -12.01 -2.81
N LEU A 5 8.40 -10.74 -2.54
CA LEU A 5 8.18 -9.63 -3.46
C LEU A 5 9.27 -9.55 -4.54
N ALA A 6 10.46 -10.11 -4.29
CA ALA A 6 11.56 -10.16 -5.26
C ALA A 6 11.16 -10.87 -6.57
N PHE A 7 10.19 -11.80 -6.52
CA PHE A 7 9.59 -12.44 -7.70
C PHE A 7 9.12 -11.42 -8.75
N TYR A 8 8.56 -10.28 -8.35
CA TYR A 8 8.02 -9.29 -9.31
C TYR A 8 9.09 -8.64 -10.19
N THR A 9 10.36 -8.64 -9.77
CA THR A 9 11.47 -8.07 -10.57
C THR A 9 11.74 -8.84 -11.87
N GLN A 10 11.20 -10.04 -12.05
CA GLN A 10 11.35 -10.81 -13.28
C GLN A 10 10.52 -10.24 -14.45
N PHE A 11 9.51 -9.41 -14.18
CA PHE A 11 8.65 -8.82 -15.20
C PHE A 11 9.12 -7.43 -15.59
N GLU A 12 9.27 -7.19 -16.90
CA GLU A 12 9.73 -5.91 -17.43
C GLU A 12 8.83 -4.73 -17.02
N SER A 13 7.52 -4.95 -16.98
CA SER A 13 6.56 -3.95 -16.50
C SER A 13 6.83 -3.51 -15.05
N TYR A 14 7.20 -4.43 -14.16
CA TYR A 14 7.51 -4.12 -12.77
C TYR A 14 8.85 -3.40 -12.61
N ARG A 15 9.86 -3.80 -13.38
CA ARG A 15 11.16 -3.10 -13.43
C ARG A 15 11.00 -1.64 -13.85
N ARG A 16 10.10 -1.36 -14.79
CA ARG A 16 9.77 0.01 -15.19
C ARG A 16 9.13 0.80 -14.05
N VAL A 17 8.20 0.20 -13.30
CA VAL A 17 7.58 0.84 -12.13
C VAL A 17 8.63 1.17 -11.07
N LEU A 18 9.53 0.23 -10.76
CA LEU A 18 10.63 0.45 -9.82
C LEU A 18 11.52 1.63 -10.23
N ALA A 19 11.95 1.66 -11.49
CA ALA A 19 12.78 2.74 -12.03
C ALA A 19 12.09 4.11 -11.95
N LEU A 20 10.78 4.18 -12.21
CA LEU A 20 10.00 5.43 -12.10
C LEU A 20 9.91 5.94 -10.66
N ASN A 21 9.96 5.05 -9.67
CA ASN A 21 9.93 5.40 -8.25
C ASN A 21 11.33 5.54 -7.65
N GLY A 22 12.39 5.35 -8.45
CA GLY A 22 13.78 5.43 -7.98
C GLY A 22 14.18 4.33 -7.00
N THR A 23 13.45 3.21 -6.97
CA THR A 23 13.73 2.07 -6.08
C THR A 23 14.20 0.86 -6.88
N GLU A 24 14.96 -0.02 -6.25
CA GLU A 24 15.42 -1.29 -6.85
C GLU A 24 14.69 -2.49 -6.24
N ASN A 25 14.14 -2.34 -5.03
CA ASN A 25 13.44 -3.39 -4.32
C ASN A 25 11.91 -3.15 -4.36
N PRO A 26 11.11 -4.12 -4.83
CA PRO A 26 9.65 -4.05 -4.75
C PRO A 26 9.10 -3.85 -3.33
N ALA A 27 9.82 -4.28 -2.30
CA ALA A 27 9.45 -4.00 -0.91
C ALA A 27 9.43 -2.50 -0.60
N ASP A 28 10.26 -1.69 -1.28
CA ASP A 28 10.31 -0.23 -1.09
C ASP A 28 9.09 0.48 -1.71
N LEU A 29 8.33 -0.22 -2.57
CA LEU A 29 7.04 0.25 -3.09
C LEU A 29 5.86 -0.18 -2.21
N ALA A 30 6.07 -1.13 -1.30
CA ALA A 30 5.01 -1.69 -0.50
C ALA A 30 4.74 -0.81 0.72
N LEU A 31 3.48 -0.39 0.90
CA LEU A 31 3.04 0.28 2.12
C LEU A 31 2.79 -0.76 3.23
N ILE A 32 3.86 -1.14 3.94
CA ILE A 32 3.83 -2.16 4.99
C ILE A 32 4.37 -1.57 6.29
N GLY A 33 3.64 -1.77 7.39
CA GLY A 33 4.05 -1.29 8.71
C GLY A 33 2.91 -1.39 9.71
N ASP A 34 2.98 -0.57 10.76
CA ASP A 34 1.88 -0.38 11.69
C ASP A 34 0.76 0.49 11.11
N GLU A 35 -0.29 0.72 11.90
CA GLU A 35 -1.45 1.49 11.48
C GLU A 35 -1.09 2.95 11.15
N ASP A 36 -0.16 3.56 11.88
CA ASP A 36 0.27 4.93 11.64
C ASP A 36 1.02 5.06 10.31
N THR A 37 1.91 4.11 10.03
CA THR A 37 2.64 4.01 8.76
C THR A 37 1.67 3.86 7.59
N VAL A 38 0.71 2.92 7.70
CA VAL A 38 -0.29 2.69 6.66
C VAL A 38 -1.20 3.92 6.49
N ALA A 39 -1.63 4.55 7.58
CA ALA A 39 -2.47 5.74 7.52
C ALA A 39 -1.74 6.93 6.87
N ALA A 40 -0.46 7.14 7.17
CA ALA A 40 0.35 8.18 6.57
C ALA A 40 0.50 7.97 5.06
N GLY A 41 0.82 6.74 4.62
CA GLY A 41 0.95 6.43 3.19
C GLY A 41 -0.37 6.60 2.42
N LEU A 42 -1.48 6.15 3.00
CA LEU A 42 -2.81 6.33 2.39
C LEU A 42 -3.18 7.80 2.23
N ARG A 43 -2.87 8.65 3.23
CA ARG A 43 -3.09 10.10 3.12
C ARG A 43 -2.20 10.71 2.05
N ALA A 44 -0.93 10.33 1.98
CA ALA A 44 -0.01 10.82 0.95
C ALA A 44 -0.49 10.51 -0.46
N TYR A 45 -1.02 9.30 -0.71
CA TYR A 45 -1.63 8.98 -2.01
C TYR A 45 -2.84 9.86 -2.33
N ALA A 46 -3.73 10.09 -1.36
CA ALA A 46 -4.89 10.95 -1.54
C ALA A 46 -4.47 12.42 -1.80
N GLU A 47 -3.49 12.94 -1.06
CA GLU A 47 -2.94 14.28 -1.24
C GLU A 47 -2.23 14.46 -2.59
N ALA A 48 -1.62 13.39 -3.12
CA ALA A 48 -1.07 13.35 -4.47
C ALA A 48 -2.15 13.31 -5.58
N GLY A 49 -3.43 13.29 -5.23
CA GLY A 49 -4.56 13.33 -6.16
C GLY A 49 -5.08 11.96 -6.59
N ALA A 50 -4.73 10.88 -5.89
CA ALA A 50 -5.32 9.57 -6.16
C ALA A 50 -6.83 9.61 -5.94
N THR A 51 -7.60 9.27 -6.97
CA THR A 51 -9.07 9.24 -6.91
C THR A 51 -9.60 7.91 -6.33
N GLU A 52 -8.82 6.85 -6.49
CA GLU A 52 -9.13 5.51 -5.98
C GLU A 52 -7.84 4.83 -5.49
N ILE A 53 -7.94 4.13 -4.37
CA ILE A 53 -6.84 3.34 -3.80
C ILE A 53 -7.35 1.92 -3.57
N VAL A 54 -6.75 0.94 -4.23
CA VAL A 54 -7.06 -0.48 -4.06
C VAL A 54 -6.06 -1.09 -3.08
N LEU A 55 -6.58 -1.61 -1.97
CA LEU A 55 -5.79 -2.27 -0.93
C LEU A 55 -5.89 -3.79 -1.06
N THR A 56 -4.73 -4.43 -1.19
CA THR A 56 -4.61 -5.89 -1.10
C THR A 56 -3.80 -6.25 0.14
N ALA A 57 -4.34 -7.12 0.98
CA ALA A 57 -3.61 -7.66 2.12
C ALA A 57 -2.80 -8.88 1.67
N HIS A 58 -1.57 -9.03 2.16
CA HIS A 58 -0.77 -10.23 1.87
C HIS A 58 -1.45 -11.47 2.45
N HIS A 59 -1.45 -12.57 1.70
CA HIS A 59 -2.16 -13.81 2.07
C HIS A 59 -1.63 -14.46 3.35
N ASP A 60 -0.36 -14.22 3.68
CA ASP A 60 0.28 -14.72 4.91
C ASP A 60 -0.14 -13.99 6.20
N LEU A 61 -0.85 -12.85 6.10
CA LEU A 61 -1.36 -12.15 7.28
C LEU A 61 -2.55 -12.89 7.88
N ASP A 62 -2.61 -12.99 9.20
CA ASP A 62 -3.75 -13.57 9.89
C ASP A 62 -5.04 -12.75 9.65
N ALA A 63 -6.19 -13.40 9.79
CA ALA A 63 -7.49 -12.79 9.51
C ALA A 63 -7.80 -11.56 10.39
N ALA A 64 -7.30 -11.51 11.63
CA ALA A 64 -7.51 -10.38 12.52
C ALA A 64 -6.69 -9.16 12.05
N THR A 65 -5.44 -9.37 11.65
CA THR A 65 -4.59 -8.34 11.05
C THR A 65 -5.16 -7.79 9.75
N GLN A 66 -5.65 -8.68 8.87
CA GLN A 66 -6.32 -8.26 7.64
C GLN A 66 -7.58 -7.42 7.93
N SER A 67 -8.42 -7.86 8.87
CA SER A 67 -9.64 -7.16 9.26
C SER A 67 -9.34 -5.78 9.85
N ARG A 68 -8.33 -5.69 10.73
CA ARG A 68 -7.86 -4.44 11.33
C ARG A 68 -7.40 -3.44 10.27
N THR A 69 -6.60 -3.89 9.30
CA THR A 69 -6.11 -3.05 8.20
C THR A 69 -7.24 -2.52 7.32
N ARG A 70 -8.22 -3.37 6.96
CA ARG A 70 -9.39 -2.94 6.19
C ARG A 70 -10.25 -1.94 6.95
N ARG A 71 -10.43 -2.14 8.26
CA ARG A 71 -11.17 -1.20 9.12
C ARG A 71 -10.50 0.17 9.17
N LEU A 72 -9.18 0.21 9.35
CA LEU A 72 -8.41 1.46 9.32
C LEU A 72 -8.63 2.22 8.01
N ALA A 73 -8.47 1.54 6.87
CA ALA A 73 -8.69 2.16 5.55
C ALA A 73 -10.12 2.69 5.40
N GLY A 74 -11.13 1.93 5.85
CA GLY A 74 -12.52 2.36 5.83
C GLY A 74 -12.80 3.60 6.69
N MET A 75 -12.13 3.73 7.84
CA MET A 75 -12.23 4.94 8.68
C MET A 75 -11.61 6.16 7.98
N LEU A 76 -10.41 6.01 7.41
CA LEU A 76 -9.73 7.10 6.70
C LEU A 76 -10.50 7.56 5.47
N ALA A 77 -11.12 6.64 4.73
CA ALA A 77 -11.96 6.96 3.58
C ALA A 77 -13.18 7.80 4.00
N GLN A 78 -13.85 7.44 5.09
CA GLN A 78 -14.98 8.22 5.63
C GLN A 78 -14.55 9.62 6.07
N ASP A 79 -13.41 9.75 6.73
CA ASP A 79 -12.87 11.04 7.17
C ASP A 79 -12.46 11.92 5.97
N ALA A 80 -11.97 11.33 4.88
CA ALA A 80 -11.71 12.05 3.64
C ALA A 80 -13.00 12.57 3.00
N SER A 81 -14.05 11.74 2.92
CA SER A 81 -15.34 12.15 2.34
C SER A 81 -16.07 13.24 3.13
N ARG A 82 -15.82 13.37 4.44
CA ARG A 82 -16.44 14.42 5.28
C ARG A 82 -15.77 15.80 5.16
N ARG A 83 -14.57 15.86 4.59
CA ARG A 83 -13.78 17.09 4.44
C ARG A 83 -14.03 17.83 3.11
N THR A 84 -14.73 17.19 2.18
CA THR A 84 -15.12 17.73 0.87
C THR A 84 -16.55 18.23 0.92
#